data_AF-A0A9K3HJY4-F1
#
_entry.id   AF-A0A9K3HJY4-F1
#
_cell.length_a   1.000
_cell.length_b   1.000
_cell.length_c   1.000
_cell.angle_alpha   90.00
_cell.angle_beta   90.00
_cell.angle_gamma   90.00
#
_symmetry.space_group_name_H-M   'P 1'
#
loop_
_entity.id
_entity.type
_entity.pdbx_description
1 polymer ?
#
loop_
_entity_poly.entity_id
_entity_poly.type
_entity_poly.pdbx_seq_one_letter_code
_entity_poly.pdbx_strand_id
1 'polypeptide(L)'
;MTQVYHMKIIGARTFSLQSYNKFSARDTSGHGTHVASIISGREVIDASYYGIAKGIARGGVPSTRIAAYKVCYHINCFDIDVLSAFDHAIADGVDIISVSIARPRLVELTFDPIAIGAFHAMEKGILTVNAAGNDGPLLSSIKNYAP
;
A
#
# COMPACT_ATOMS: atom_id res chain seq x y z
N MET A 1 -10.89 -23.91 22.15
CA MET A 1 -10.13 -22.75 21.65
C MET A 1 -9.49 -23.12 20.32
N THR A 2 -10.18 -22.92 19.20
CA THR A 2 -9.63 -23.21 17.87
C THR A 2 -8.79 -22.02 17.42
N GLN A 3 -7.49 -22.07 17.71
CA GLN A 3 -6.52 -21.17 17.13
C GLN A 3 -6.32 -21.62 15.67
N VAL A 4 -7.17 -21.11 14.77
CA VAL A 4 -6.99 -21.38 13.34
C VAL A 4 -5.71 -20.67 12.90
N TYR A 5 -4.69 -21.44 12.53
CA TYR A 5 -3.44 -20.94 11.93
C TYR A 5 -3.73 -20.35 10.55
N HIS A 6 -4.38 -19.20 10.51
CA HIS A 6 -4.56 -18.43 9.31
C HIS A 6 -3.35 -17.52 9.12
N MET A 7 -2.49 -17.82 8.16
CA MET A 7 -1.40 -16.93 7.73
C MET A 7 -1.97 -15.55 7.40
N LYS A 8 -1.64 -14.52 8.18
CA LYS A 8 -2.19 -13.17 7.98
C LYS A 8 -1.64 -12.51 6.72
N ILE A 9 -0.33 -12.62 6.53
CA ILE A 9 0.37 -12.21 5.32
C ILE A 9 0.50 -13.46 4.46
N ILE A 10 -0.12 -13.44 3.28
CA ILE A 10 -0.20 -14.58 2.36
C ILE A 10 0.66 -14.38 1.11
N GLY A 11 1.14 -13.16 0.87
CA GLY A 11 2.05 -12.82 -0.21
C GLY A 11 2.96 -11.67 0.18
N ALA A 12 4.22 -11.72 -0.27
CA ALA A 12 5.18 -10.64 -0.05
C ALA A 12 6.14 -10.60 -1.26
N ARG A 13 6.02 -9.56 -2.08
CA ARG A 13 6.84 -9.32 -3.27
C ARG A 13 7.58 -8.00 -3.15
N THR A 14 8.68 -7.88 -3.86
CA THR A 14 9.54 -6.71 -3.85
C THR A 14 9.91 -6.37 -5.29
N PHE A 15 9.85 -5.08 -5.64
CA PHE A 15 10.11 -4.57 -6.98
C PHE A 15 11.17 -3.50 -6.85
N SER A 16 12.36 -3.78 -7.37
CA SER A 16 13.59 -3.00 -7.20
C SER A 16 14.38 -2.95 -8.51
N LEU A 17 13.70 -2.82 -9.63
CA LEU A 17 14.30 -3.02 -10.96
C LEU A 17 15.40 -1.99 -11.24
N GLN A 18 15.39 -0.85 -10.55
CA GLN A 18 16.43 0.19 -10.63
C GLN A 18 17.36 0.26 -9.40
N SER A 19 17.16 -0.57 -8.37
CA SER A 19 17.97 -0.55 -7.15
C SER A 19 18.60 -1.92 -6.88
N TYR A 20 19.90 -2.04 -7.17
CA TYR A 20 20.64 -3.31 -7.26
C TYR A 20 20.85 -4.11 -5.96
N ASN A 21 20.21 -3.79 -4.83
CA ASN A 21 20.59 -4.39 -3.54
C ASN A 21 19.45 -4.60 -2.52
N LYS A 22 18.18 -4.68 -2.95
CA LYS A 22 17.05 -4.84 -2.01
C LYS A 22 16.09 -5.97 -2.36
N PHE A 23 16.53 -7.19 -2.08
CA PHE A 23 15.85 -8.45 -2.39
C PHE A 23 14.76 -8.88 -1.38
N SER A 24 14.32 -8.00 -0.47
CA SER A 24 13.33 -8.37 0.55
C SER A 24 12.18 -7.37 0.64
N ALA A 25 10.98 -7.94 0.74
CA ALA A 25 9.74 -7.25 1.05
C ALA A 25 9.67 -6.74 2.51
N ARG A 26 10.68 -7.01 3.35
CA ARG A 26 10.75 -6.48 4.73
C ARG A 26 10.69 -4.96 4.72
N ASP A 27 9.77 -4.40 5.49
CA ASP A 27 9.67 -2.97 5.70
C ASP A 27 10.81 -2.50 6.61
N THR A 28 11.56 -1.49 6.15
CA THR A 28 12.66 -0.85 6.88
C THR A 28 12.40 0.64 7.13
N SER A 29 11.23 1.15 6.74
CA SER A 29 10.80 2.53 6.95
C SER A 29 9.69 2.62 7.99
N GLY A 30 8.80 1.63 8.05
CA GLY A 30 7.64 1.58 8.95
C GLY A 30 6.34 2.03 8.28
N HIS A 31 6.40 2.81 7.20
CA HIS A 31 5.22 3.32 6.50
C HIS A 31 4.28 2.20 6.02
N GLY A 32 4.84 1.18 5.37
CA GLY A 32 4.05 0.04 4.87
C GLY A 32 3.42 -0.77 6.00
N THR A 33 4.16 -1.01 7.08
CA THR A 33 3.68 -1.72 8.27
C THR A 33 2.52 -0.95 8.93
N HIS A 34 2.65 0.37 9.04
CA HIS A 34 1.64 1.25 9.61
C HIS A 34 0.35 1.28 8.78
N VAL A 35 0.45 1.42 7.46
CA VAL A 35 -0.72 1.36 6.56
C VAL A 35 -1.39 -0.01 6.61
N ALA A 36 -0.61 -1.10 6.52
CA ALA A 36 -1.16 -2.45 6.53
C ALA A 36 -1.88 -2.79 7.85
N SER A 37 -1.41 -2.27 8.99
CA SER A 37 -2.05 -2.46 10.29
C SER A 37 -3.34 -1.66 10.43
N ILE A 38 -3.45 -0.46 9.83
CA ILE A 38 -4.70 0.31 9.79
C ILE A 38 -5.78 -0.43 8.98
N ILE A 39 -5.40 -1.09 7.89
CA ILE A 39 -6.36 -1.80 7.04
C ILE A 39 -6.81 -3.10 7.71
N SER A 40 -5.85 -3.92 8.15
CA SER A 40 -6.17 -5.28 8.59
C SER A 40 -5.41 -5.75 9.83
N GLY A 41 -4.79 -4.87 10.61
CA GLY A 41 -4.13 -5.24 11.86
C GLY A 41 -5.02 -6.12 12.74
N ARG A 42 -4.47 -7.23 13.23
CA ARG A 42 -5.13 -8.01 14.28
C ARG A 42 -5.20 -7.19 15.56
N GLU A 43 -6.11 -7.55 16.44
CA GLU A 43 -6.24 -6.90 17.74
C GLU A 43 -4.94 -7.05 18.53
N VAL A 44 -4.41 -5.91 18.97
CA VAL A 44 -3.28 -5.81 19.88
C VAL A 44 -3.76 -5.07 21.12
N ILE A 45 -3.87 -5.81 22.22
CA ILE A 45 -4.29 -5.28 23.53
C ILE A 45 -3.13 -4.45 24.11
N ASP A 46 -3.48 -3.36 24.79
CA ASP A 46 -2.53 -2.43 25.43
C ASP A 46 -1.51 -1.78 24.48
N ALA A 47 -1.87 -1.64 23.20
CA ALA A 47 -1.07 -0.87 22.24
C ALA A 47 -1.03 0.61 22.65
N SER A 48 0.15 1.22 22.59
CA SER A 48 0.36 2.65 22.86
C SER A 48 1.65 3.15 22.24
N TYR A 49 1.76 4.48 22.07
CA TYR A 49 3.01 5.15 21.73
C TYR A 49 3.55 5.86 22.98
N TYR A 50 4.50 5.25 23.68
CA TYR A 50 5.02 5.76 24.97
C TYR A 50 3.91 6.11 25.98
N GLY A 51 2.82 5.32 26.02
CA GLY A 51 1.66 5.56 26.88
C GLY A 51 0.57 6.46 26.27
N ILE A 52 0.82 7.14 25.16
CA ILE A 52 -0.18 7.94 24.43
C ILE A 52 -1.08 7.00 23.61
N ALA A 53 -2.37 7.34 23.53
CA ALA A 53 -3.40 6.60 22.80
C ALA A 53 -3.49 5.11 23.22
N LYS A 54 -3.33 4.84 24.52
CA LYS A 54 -3.40 3.48 25.05
C LYS A 54 -4.78 2.86 24.80
N GLY A 55 -4.81 1.68 24.20
CA GLY A 55 -6.05 0.94 23.95
C GLY A 55 -5.83 -0.34 23.17
N ILE A 56 -6.87 -0.77 22.46
CA ILE A 56 -6.79 -1.92 21.55
C ILE A 56 -6.57 -1.37 20.13
N ALA A 57 -5.42 -1.64 19.55
CA ALA A 57 -5.16 -1.33 18.14
C ALA A 57 -5.69 -2.46 17.25
N ARG A 58 -6.42 -2.11 16.18
CA ARG A 58 -6.88 -3.05 15.16
C ARG A 58 -7.11 -2.34 13.83
N GLY A 59 -7.06 -3.10 12.75
CA GLY A 59 -7.45 -2.59 11.44
C GLY A 59 -8.96 -2.49 11.27
N GLY A 60 -9.38 -1.84 10.18
CA GLY A 60 -10.78 -1.77 9.78
C GLY A 60 -11.41 -3.16 9.60
N VAL A 61 -10.68 -4.08 8.94
CA VAL A 61 -11.12 -5.47 8.75
C VAL A 61 -10.03 -6.45 9.20
N PRO A 62 -9.95 -6.81 10.51
CA PRO A 62 -8.87 -7.65 11.05
C PRO A 62 -8.77 -9.06 10.46
N SER A 63 -9.86 -9.58 9.88
CA SER A 63 -9.95 -10.93 9.32
C SER A 63 -9.42 -11.07 7.90
N THR A 64 -9.19 -9.97 7.17
CA THR A 64 -8.69 -10.03 5.78
C THR A 64 -7.25 -10.54 5.70
N ARG A 65 -6.78 -10.88 4.51
CA ARG A 65 -5.39 -11.28 4.27
C ARG A 65 -4.61 -10.11 3.67
N ILE A 66 -3.29 -10.11 3.85
CA ILE A 66 -2.38 -9.11 3.27
C ILE A 66 -1.52 -9.79 2.22
N ALA A 67 -1.50 -9.23 1.02
CA ALA A 67 -0.42 -9.39 0.06
C ALA A 67 0.37 -8.07 -0.01
N ALA A 68 1.65 -8.10 0.32
CA ALA A 68 2.49 -6.91 0.39
C ALA A 68 3.34 -6.78 -0.88
N TYR A 69 3.20 -5.65 -1.58
CA TYR A 69 3.98 -5.34 -2.78
C TYR A 69 4.87 -4.13 -2.47
N LYS A 70 6.15 -4.38 -2.19
CA LYS A 70 7.10 -3.32 -1.83
C LYS A 70 7.69 -2.69 -3.09
N VAL A 71 7.32 -1.43 -3.33
CA VAL A 71 7.77 -0.62 -4.48
C VAL A 71 8.59 0.61 -4.08
N CYS A 72 8.64 0.90 -2.78
CA CYS A 72 9.33 2.05 -2.24
C CYS A 72 10.55 1.64 -1.41
N TYR A 73 11.64 2.37 -1.59
CA TYR A 73 12.88 2.19 -0.88
C TYR A 73 13.42 3.53 -0.40
N HIS A 74 13.45 3.71 0.92
CA HIS A 74 13.55 5.04 1.54
C HIS A 74 12.41 5.93 1.05
N ILE A 75 12.71 7.09 0.46
CA ILE A 75 11.70 8.03 -0.04
C ILE A 75 11.37 7.82 -1.53
N ASN A 76 12.04 6.90 -2.22
CA ASN A 76 11.92 6.74 -3.65
C ASN A 76 11.03 5.54 -4.00
N CYS A 77 10.05 5.76 -4.86
CA CYS A 77 9.23 4.73 -5.48
C CYS A 77 9.32 4.95 -7.00
N PHE A 78 9.96 4.05 -7.73
CA PHE A 78 10.11 4.22 -9.18
C PHE A 78 8.83 3.83 -9.91
N ASP A 79 8.49 4.59 -10.96
CA ASP A 79 7.28 4.35 -11.76
C ASP A 79 7.21 2.90 -12.28
N ILE A 80 8.35 2.31 -12.69
CA ILE A 80 8.43 0.92 -13.16
C ILE A 80 8.13 -0.11 -12.04
N ASP A 81 8.57 0.16 -10.81
CA ASP A 81 8.34 -0.74 -9.68
C ASP A 81 6.87 -0.68 -9.26
N VAL A 82 6.25 0.52 -9.31
CA VAL A 82 4.82 0.73 -9.08
C VAL A 82 3.97 -0.03 -10.11
N LEU A 83 4.25 0.13 -11.40
CA LEU A 83 3.54 -0.59 -12.47
C LEU A 83 3.71 -2.11 -12.34
N SER A 84 4.94 -2.57 -12.06
CA SER A 84 5.21 -4.01 -11.86
C SER A 84 4.41 -4.58 -10.69
N ALA A 85 4.24 -3.83 -9.61
CA ALA A 85 3.43 -4.25 -8.48
C ALA A 85 1.93 -4.29 -8.81
N PHE A 86 1.40 -3.32 -9.56
CA PHE A 86 0.01 -3.37 -10.02
C PHE A 86 -0.24 -4.62 -10.87
N ASP A 87 0.63 -4.87 -11.86
CA ASP A 87 0.51 -6.04 -12.74
C ASP A 87 0.50 -7.35 -11.94
N HIS A 88 1.41 -7.50 -10.98
CA HIS A 88 1.43 -8.68 -10.11
C HIS A 88 0.25 -8.75 -9.13
N ALA A 89 -0.20 -7.62 -8.57
CA ALA A 89 -1.34 -7.60 -7.67
C ALA A 89 -2.63 -8.03 -8.40
N ILE A 90 -2.82 -7.54 -9.62
CA ILE A 90 -3.92 -7.92 -10.49
C ILE A 90 -3.83 -9.41 -10.84
N ALA A 91 -2.65 -9.88 -11.26
CA ALA A 91 -2.44 -11.29 -11.62
C ALA A 91 -2.57 -12.25 -10.42
N ASP A 92 -2.15 -11.83 -9.23
CA ASP A 92 -2.30 -12.59 -7.98
C ASP A 92 -3.78 -12.61 -7.51
N GLY A 93 -4.68 -11.83 -8.12
CA GLY A 93 -6.12 -11.84 -7.86
C GLY A 93 -6.52 -11.18 -6.55
N VAL A 94 -5.88 -10.06 -6.17
CA VAL A 94 -6.28 -9.31 -4.97
C VAL A 94 -7.67 -8.67 -5.14
N ASP A 95 -8.44 -8.58 -4.05
CA ASP A 95 -9.78 -8.00 -4.09
C ASP A 95 -9.79 -6.46 -4.10
N ILE A 96 -8.80 -5.85 -3.46
CA ILE A 96 -8.67 -4.39 -3.30
C ILE A 96 -7.18 -4.01 -3.19
N ILE A 97 -6.80 -2.89 -3.78
CA ILE A 97 -5.44 -2.34 -3.69
C ILE A 97 -5.48 -1.06 -2.86
N SER A 98 -4.60 -0.93 -1.87
CA SER A 98 -4.42 0.31 -1.10
C SER A 98 -3.06 0.91 -1.41
N VAL A 99 -3.04 2.15 -1.91
CA VAL A 99 -1.81 2.86 -2.30
C VAL A 99 -1.71 4.18 -1.53
N SER A 100 -0.85 4.20 -0.52
CA SER A 100 -0.58 5.40 0.27
C SER A 100 0.70 6.11 -0.18
N ILE A 101 0.86 6.25 -1.49
CA ILE A 101 1.94 6.99 -2.15
C ILE A 101 1.37 7.80 -3.30
N ALA A 102 2.13 8.77 -3.77
CA ALA A 102 1.80 9.56 -4.95
C ALA A 102 3.08 10.08 -5.60
N ARG A 103 3.00 10.50 -6.87
CA ARG A 103 4.10 11.21 -7.50
C ARG A 103 4.31 12.58 -6.84
N PRO A 104 5.56 13.06 -6.72
CA PRO A 104 5.82 14.40 -6.19
C PRO A 104 5.30 15.52 -7.13
N ARG A 105 5.34 15.28 -8.44
CA ARG A 105 4.87 16.23 -9.46
C ARG A 105 3.63 15.68 -10.16
N LEU A 106 2.68 16.57 -10.45
CA LEU A 106 1.54 16.25 -11.30
C LEU A 106 2.02 16.02 -12.72
N VAL A 107 1.44 15.00 -13.34
CA VAL A 107 1.59 14.68 -14.76
C VAL A 107 0.23 14.31 -15.32
N GLU A 108 0.11 14.26 -16.65
CA GLU A 108 -1.09 13.72 -17.29
C GLU A 108 -1.29 12.25 -16.87
N LEU A 109 -2.55 11.82 -16.82
CA LEU A 109 -2.94 10.48 -16.35
C LEU A 109 -2.23 9.35 -17.12
N THR A 110 -1.95 9.56 -18.41
CA THR A 110 -1.23 8.61 -19.28
C THR A 110 0.26 8.47 -18.96
N PHE A 111 0.80 9.31 -18.08
CA PHE A 111 2.17 9.23 -17.57
C PHE A 111 2.23 8.98 -16.06
N ASP A 112 1.09 8.83 -15.39
CA ASP A 112 1.03 8.52 -13.96
C ASP A 112 0.93 6.99 -13.76
N PRO A 113 1.94 6.33 -13.16
CA PRO A 113 1.94 4.88 -13.00
C PRO A 113 0.83 4.39 -12.07
N ILE A 114 0.38 5.21 -11.11
CA ILE A 114 -0.73 4.87 -10.22
C ILE A 114 -2.04 4.96 -10.98
N ALA A 115 -2.23 6.00 -11.80
CA ALA A 115 -3.44 6.12 -12.63
C ALA A 115 -3.54 4.98 -13.65
N ILE A 116 -2.45 4.67 -14.35
CA ILE A 116 -2.37 3.57 -15.32
C ILE A 116 -2.63 2.22 -14.64
N GLY A 117 -1.95 1.95 -13.52
CA GLY A 117 -2.12 0.70 -12.77
C GLY A 117 -3.54 0.56 -12.21
N ALA A 118 -4.11 1.63 -11.66
CA ALA A 118 -5.47 1.64 -11.13
C ALA A 118 -6.51 1.46 -12.24
N PHE A 119 -6.30 2.04 -13.43
CA PHE A 119 -7.16 1.83 -14.59
C PHE A 119 -7.24 0.34 -14.96
N HIS A 120 -6.09 -0.33 -15.12
CA HIS A 120 -6.07 -1.77 -15.43
C HIS A 120 -6.60 -2.65 -14.30
N ALA A 121 -6.41 -2.26 -13.03
CA ALA A 121 -7.02 -2.94 -11.89
C ALA A 121 -8.56 -2.82 -11.96
N MET A 122 -9.07 -1.64 -12.27
CA MET A 122 -10.51 -1.40 -12.40
C MET A 122 -11.13 -2.16 -13.59
N GLU A 123 -10.42 -2.31 -14.72
CA GLU A 123 -10.85 -3.17 -15.83
C GLU A 123 -11.07 -4.65 -15.41
N LYS A 124 -10.47 -5.06 -14.28
CA LYS A 124 -10.65 -6.39 -13.66
C LYS A 124 -11.56 -6.37 -12.43
N GLY A 125 -12.21 -5.25 -12.13
CA GLY A 125 -13.10 -5.10 -10.97
C GLY A 125 -12.36 -4.94 -9.63
N ILE A 126 -11.07 -4.60 -9.64
CA ILE A 126 -10.25 -4.42 -8.45
C ILE A 126 -10.20 -2.92 -8.11
N LEU A 127 -10.84 -2.52 -7.02
CA LEU A 127 -10.85 -1.13 -6.57
C LEU A 127 -9.46 -0.74 -6.05
N THR A 128 -8.99 0.45 -6.44
CA THR A 128 -7.76 1.05 -5.91
C THR A 128 -8.11 2.24 -5.02
N VAL A 129 -7.68 2.19 -3.75
CA VAL A 129 -7.86 3.25 -2.75
C VAL A 129 -6.57 4.02 -2.59
N ASN A 130 -6.59 5.30 -2.96
CA ASN A 130 -5.41 6.16 -3.01
C ASN A 130 -5.47 7.27 -1.95
N ALA A 131 -4.31 7.65 -1.41
CA ALA A 131 -4.19 8.89 -0.63
C ALA A 131 -4.28 10.12 -1.53
N ALA A 132 -4.91 11.21 -1.07
CA ALA A 132 -4.98 12.46 -1.85
C ALA A 132 -3.61 13.15 -2.01
N GLY A 133 -2.68 12.91 -1.08
CA GLY A 133 -1.40 13.64 -0.96
C GLY A 133 -1.43 14.65 0.19
N ASN A 134 -0.24 15.14 0.57
CA ASN A 134 -0.05 16.00 1.75
C ASN A 134 0.41 17.43 1.37
N ASP A 135 0.27 17.82 0.11
CA ASP A 135 0.80 19.08 -0.43
C ASP A 135 -0.19 20.26 -0.28
N GLY A 136 -1.18 20.10 0.58
CA GLY A 136 -2.09 21.18 0.96
C GLY A 136 -1.38 22.35 1.64
N PRO A 137 -2.07 23.48 1.87
CA PRO A 137 -3.52 23.67 1.73
C PRO A 137 -3.95 24.37 0.43
N LEU A 138 -3.02 24.63 -0.51
CA LEU A 138 -3.35 25.34 -1.75
C LEU A 138 -4.33 24.54 -2.63
N LEU A 139 -5.15 25.25 -3.41
CA LEU A 139 -6.03 24.64 -4.41
C LEU A 139 -5.20 23.83 -5.42
N SER A 140 -5.80 22.78 -5.98
CA SER A 140 -5.17 21.89 -6.97
C SER A 140 -3.89 21.21 -6.48
N SER A 141 -3.84 20.85 -5.19
CA SER A 141 -2.70 20.17 -4.56
C SER A 141 -2.84 18.64 -4.45
N ILE A 142 -4.02 18.08 -4.77
CA ILE A 142 -4.27 16.62 -4.80
C ILE A 142 -3.41 15.98 -5.89
N LYS A 143 -2.83 14.81 -5.58
CA LYS A 143 -1.93 14.07 -6.49
C LYS A 143 -2.60 12.92 -7.22
N ASN A 144 -3.43 12.15 -6.53
CA ASN A 144 -4.15 11.02 -7.09
C ASN A 144 -5.59 11.46 -7.44
N TYR A 145 -5.80 11.93 -8.66
CA TYR A 145 -7.05 12.58 -9.10
C TYR A 145 -7.74 11.87 -10.28
N ALA A 146 -7.27 10.67 -10.66
CA ALA A 146 -7.94 9.85 -11.66
C ALA A 146 -9.39 9.54 -11.22
N PRO A 147 -10.38 9.59 -12.15
CA PRO A 147 -11.78 9.26 -11.85
C PRO A 147 -12.00 7.83 -11.35
#